data_AF-A0AAF0LCJ4-F1
#
_entry.id   AF-A0AAF0LCJ4-F1
#
_cell.length_a   1.000
_cell.length_b   1.000
_cell.length_c   1.000
_cell.angle_alpha   90.00
_cell.angle_beta   90.00
_cell.angle_gamma   90.00
#
_symmetry.space_group_name_H-M   'P 1'
#
loop_
_entity.id
_entity.type
_entity.pdbx_description
1 polymer ?
#
loop_
_entity_poly.entity_id
_entity_poly.type
_entity_poly.pdbx_seq_one_letter_code
_entity_poly.pdbx_strand_id
1 'polypeptide(L)' 'MASNESRIDVEGEVAFIELALRARGLQVDADAIERVRRVLQGALSRDQAR' A
#
# COMPACT_ATOMS: atom_id res chain seq x y z
N MET A 1 -9.42 -14.75 24.62
CA MET A 1 -9.61 -13.61 23.71
C MET A 1 -8.30 -13.40 22.97
N ALA A 2 -8.16 -14.00 21.77
CA ALA A 2 -7.02 -13.72 20.91
C ALA A 2 -7.36 -12.46 20.13
N SER A 3 -6.88 -11.31 20.59
CA SER A 3 -6.79 -10.12 19.75
C SER A 3 -5.79 -10.46 18.66
N ASN A 4 -6.29 -10.96 17.53
CA ASN A 4 -5.53 -11.08 16.28
C ASN A 4 -5.21 -9.65 15.82
N GLU A 5 -4.20 -9.03 16.45
CA GLU A 5 -3.49 -7.90 15.88
C GLU A 5 -2.80 -8.42 14.62
N SER A 6 -3.56 -8.45 13.52
CA SER A 6 -3.03 -8.59 12.17
C SER A 6 -2.09 -7.42 11.96
N ARG A 7 -0.81 -7.62 12.27
CA ARG A 7 0.27 -6.80 11.76
C ARG A 7 0.21 -6.94 10.24
N ILE A 8 -0.42 -5.97 9.60
CA ILE A 8 -0.47 -5.89 8.14
C ILE A 8 0.99 -5.78 7.67
N ASP A 9 1.43 -6.75 6.89
CA ASP A 9 2.73 -6.69 6.23
C ASP A 9 2.64 -5.70 5.06
N VAL A 10 2.88 -4.42 5.37
CA VAL A 10 2.73 -3.32 4.44
C VAL A 10 3.60 -3.50 3.18
N GLU A 11 4.82 -4.02 3.32
CA GLU A 11 5.70 -4.24 2.18
C GLU A 11 5.17 -5.34 1.25
N GLY A 12 4.61 -6.42 1.82
CA GLY A 12 3.95 -7.47 1.05
C GLY A 12 2.73 -6.97 0.27
N GLU A 13 1.88 -6.16 0.91
CA GLU A 13 0.68 -5.58 0.28
C GLU A 13 1.03 -4.60 -0.85
N VAL A 14 2.03 -3.74 -0.65
CA VAL A 14 2.48 -2.79 -1.68
C VAL A 14 3.07 -3.54 -2.88
N ALA A 15 3.90 -4.54 -2.65
CA ALA A 15 4.48 -5.36 -3.71
C ALA A 15 3.40 -6.11 -4.52
N PHE A 16 2.35 -6.60 -3.86
CA PHE A 16 1.22 -7.24 -4.52
C PHE A 16 0.45 -6.27 -5.42
N ILE A 17 0.15 -5.07 -4.92
CA ILE A 17 -0.55 -4.03 -5.70
C ILE A 17 0.28 -3.61 -6.92
N GLU A 18 1.58 -3.41 -6.75
CA GLU A 18 2.48 -3.05 -7.84
C GLU A 18 2.52 -4.15 -8.93
N LEU A 19 2.63 -5.41 -8.52
CA LEU A 19 2.63 -6.55 -9.43
C LEU A 19 1.30 -6.65 -10.20
N ALA A 20 0.17 -6.50 -9.51
CA ALA A 20 -1.16 -6.58 -10.12
C ALA A 20 -1.40 -5.45 -11.14
N LEU A 21 -0.91 -4.24 -10.88
CA LEU A 21 -1.01 -3.11 -11.80
C LEU A 21 -0.10 -3.30 -13.03
N ARG A 22 1.14 -3.75 -12.82
CA ARG A 22 2.06 -4.09 -13.92
C ARG A 22 1.52 -5.21 -14.81
N ALA A 23 0.92 -6.23 -14.23
CA ALA A 23 0.27 -7.33 -14.99
C ALA A 23 -0.88 -6.85 -15.88
N ARG A 24 -1.50 -5.72 -15.52
CA ARG A 24 -2.54 -5.05 -16.33
C ARG A 24 -1.98 -4.06 -17.35
N GLY A 25 -0.65 -3.97 -17.49
CA GLY A 25 0.01 -2.99 -18.35
C GLY A 25 -0.12 -1.55 -17.86
N LEU A 26 -0.55 -1.34 -16.61
CA LEU A 26 -0.66 -0.01 -16.02
C LEU A 26 0.71 0.39 -15.48
N GLN A 27 1.22 1.53 -15.94
CA GLN A 27 2.40 2.13 -15.32
C GLN A 27 1.98 2.73 -13.98
N VAL A 28 2.67 2.31 -12.93
CA VAL A 28 2.47 2.87 -11.60
C VAL A 28 3.55 3.90 -11.36
N ASP A 29 3.13 5.11 -11.04
CA ASP A 29 4.03 6.18 -10.60
C ASP A 29 4.67 5.78 -9.26
N ALA A 30 6.00 5.93 -9.15
CA ALA A 30 6.73 5.64 -7.92
C ALA A 30 6.21 6.49 -6.73
N ASP A 31 5.75 7.71 -6.98
CA ASP A 31 5.16 8.59 -5.97
C ASP A 31 3.77 8.10 -5.53
N ALA A 32 3.04 7.38 -6.39
CA ALA A 32 1.78 6.76 -6.01
C ALA A 32 2.01 5.55 -5.07
N ILE A 33 3.04 4.73 -5.35
CA ILE A 33 3.46 3.61 -4.49
C ILE A 33 3.85 4.12 -3.10
N GLU A 34 4.68 5.18 -3.06
CA GLU A 34 5.15 5.75 -1.80
C GLU A 34 4.00 6.36 -0.97
N ARG A 35 3.00 6.98 -1.62
CA ARG A 35 1.79 7.45 -0.92
C ARG A 35 0.99 6.30 -0.32
N VAL A 36 0.83 5.20 -1.06
CA VAL A 36 0.15 3.99 -0.54
C VAL A 36 0.90 3.41 0.66
N ARG A 37 2.23 3.31 0.58
CA ARG A 37 3.08 2.86 1.71
C ARG A 37 2.84 3.73 2.95
N ARG A 38 2.85 5.05 2.82
CA ARG A 38 2.64 5.98 3.95
C ARG A 38 1.23 5.90 4.53
N VAL A 39 0.21 5.68 3.71
CA VAL A 39 -1.17 5.46 4.18
C VAL A 39 -1.27 4.15 4.97
N LEU A 40 -0.69 3.06 4.47
CA LEU A 40 -0.71 1.75 5.13
C LEU A 40 0.10 1.75 6.44
N GLN A 41 1.17 2.55 6.52
CA GLN A 41 1.94 2.77 7.75
C GLN A 41 1.26 3.72 8.75
N GLY A 42 0.13 4.35 8.38
CA GLY A 42 -0.53 5.36 9.20
C GLY A 42 0.20 6.71 9.29
N ALA A 43 1.25 6.90 8.48
CA ALA A 43 2.02 8.14 8.38
C ALA A 43 1.28 9.22 7.57
N LEU A 44 0.27 8.84 6.79
CA LEU A 44 -0.53 9.74 5.97
C LEU A 44 -2.02 9.36 6.07
N SER A 45 -2.91 10.34 6.20
CA SER A 45 -4.34 10.10 6.07
C SER A 45 -4.73 9.85 4.61
N ARG A 46 -5.87 9.20 4.37
CA ARG A 46 -6.37 8.98 3.00
C ARG A 46 -6.61 10.29 2.25
N ASP A 47 -7.08 11.34 2.94
CA ASP A 47 -7.31 12.66 2.34
C ASP A 47 -6.01 13.35 1.91
N GLN A 48 -4.91 13.10 2.63
CA GLN A 48 -3.59 13.62 2.28
C GLN A 48 -2.93 12.88 1.11
N ALA A 49 -3.36 11.65 0.81
CA ALA A 49 -2.79 10.80 -0.23
C ALA A 49 -3.40 11.02 -1.62
N ARG A 50 -4.50 11.78 -1.70
CA ARG A 50 -5.29 11.99 -2.91
C ARG A 50 -4.52 12.75 -3.97
#